data_AF-A0AAX3ZYC2-F1
#
_entry.id   AF-A0AAX3ZYC2-F1
#
_cell.length_a   1.000
_cell.length_b   1.000
_cell.length_c   1.000
_cell.angle_alpha   90.00
_cell.angle_beta   90.00
_cell.angle_gamma   90.00
#
_symmetry.space_group_name_H-M   'P 1'
#
loop_
_entity.id
_entity.type
_entity.pdbx_description
1 polymer ?
#
loop_
_entity_poly.entity_id
_entity_poly.type
_entity_poly.pdbx_seq_one_letter_code
_entity_poly.pdbx_strand_id
1 'polypeptide(L)'
;MSESKAKPVVAKPGSTASARSALISVLGEFVEPYRKPVRTSALLYALKGLGFGAAASRQAIARVGASGLIEAERDGRETKWSLTEQAHQLFTEGVTRVFPDDASGGRWDGRWLVIIAPIPESHRAVRKKLYAAFRWAGFGNPSPGVWVTPHIDRESEAAAAIESLGLTSNTMSFIGSPASAGIPEGELVQRSWDLDMVGDAYTELLARFDGRVFTSGEEALVAHLELMDALRQTPYMDPRLPEVLLPNWSGLGAVKRLQDLRAEWTPAAHAHWLHVARFD
;
A
#
# COMPACT_ATOMS: atom_id res chain seq x y z
N MET A 1 23.22 32.26 33.50
CA MET A 1 23.69 31.53 32.31
C MET A 1 22.55 30.63 31.86
N SER A 2 22.00 30.93 30.68
CA SER A 2 20.75 30.38 30.17
C SER A 2 21.00 29.04 29.45
N GLU A 3 20.38 27.97 29.93
CA GLU A 3 20.25 26.72 29.20
C GLU A 3 19.19 26.87 28.10
N SER A 4 19.64 26.89 26.85
CA SER A 4 18.79 26.85 25.67
C SER A 4 18.23 25.43 25.50
N LYS A 5 17.00 25.21 25.97
CA LYS A 5 16.20 24.03 25.61
C LYS A 5 15.80 24.15 24.13
N ALA A 6 16.49 23.41 23.27
CA ALA A 6 16.03 23.17 21.90
C ALA A 6 14.68 22.45 21.96
N LYS A 7 13.61 23.14 21.57
CA LYS A 7 12.29 22.53 21.34
C LYS A 7 12.40 21.48 20.22
N PRO A 8 11.75 20.31 20.34
CA PRO A 8 11.63 19.40 19.22
C PRO A 8 10.81 20.10 18.13
N VAL A 9 11.39 20.22 16.95
CA VAL A 9 10.67 20.67 15.75
C VAL A 9 9.69 19.56 15.41
N VAL A 10 8.41 19.79 15.70
CA VAL A 10 7.31 18.95 15.22
C VAL A 10 7.33 19.03 13.70
N ALA A 11 7.71 17.92 13.05
CA ALA A 11 7.63 17.80 11.61
C ALA A 11 6.16 17.92 11.18
N LYS A 12 5.89 18.74 10.17
CA LYS A 12 4.57 18.78 9.51
C LYS A 12 4.23 17.36 9.01
N PRO A 13 2.98 16.88 9.14
CA PRO A 13 2.56 15.62 8.55
C PRO A 13 2.41 15.83 7.04
N GLY A 14 3.54 15.79 6.33
CA GLY A 14 3.63 15.80 4.87
C GLY A 14 4.23 14.48 4.41
N SER A 15 3.57 13.85 3.43
CA SER A 15 3.96 12.60 2.79
C SER A 15 5.48 12.43 2.65
N THR A 16 6.02 11.34 3.20
CA THR A 16 7.41 10.89 2.97
C THR A 16 7.60 10.27 1.56
N ALA A 17 6.58 10.31 0.70
CA ALA A 17 6.65 9.73 -0.64
C ALA A 17 7.54 10.58 -1.57
N SER A 18 8.40 9.91 -2.34
CA SER A 18 9.17 10.57 -3.40
C SER A 18 8.29 10.93 -4.60
N ALA A 19 8.70 11.91 -5.41
CA ALA A 19 8.02 12.23 -6.67
C ALA A 19 7.85 11.01 -7.60
N ARG A 20 8.80 10.07 -7.56
CA ARG A 20 8.70 8.78 -8.29
C ARG A 20 7.54 7.94 -7.77
N SER A 21 7.43 7.85 -6.45
CA SER A 21 6.39 7.08 -5.79
C SER A 21 5.01 7.66 -6.06
N ALA A 22 4.87 8.98 -6.00
CA ALA A 22 3.64 9.69 -6.37
C ALA A 22 3.27 9.49 -7.85
N LEU A 23 4.27 9.50 -8.75
CA LEU A 23 4.06 9.25 -10.17
C LEU A 23 3.52 7.84 -10.41
N ILE A 24 4.02 6.83 -9.70
CA ILE A 24 3.49 5.45 -9.82
C ILE A 24 2.01 5.41 -9.43
N SER A 25 1.60 6.11 -8.37
CA SER A 25 0.18 6.22 -7.99
C SER A 25 -0.66 6.90 -9.05
N VAL A 26 -0.18 8.00 -9.65
CA VAL A 26 -0.87 8.69 -10.75
C VAL A 26 -1.03 7.78 -11.96
N LEU A 27 0.02 7.02 -12.32
CA LEU A 27 -0.02 6.09 -13.44
C LEU A 27 -1.05 4.98 -13.21
N GLY A 28 -1.06 4.36 -12.03
CA GLY A 28 -2.01 3.29 -11.70
C GLY A 28 -3.45 3.77 -11.59
N GLU A 29 -3.69 4.94 -10.98
CA GLU A 29 -5.06 5.42 -10.75
C GLU A 29 -5.65 6.11 -12.00
N PHE A 30 -4.85 6.87 -12.74
CA PHE A 30 -5.36 7.79 -13.76
C PHE A 30 -4.88 7.49 -15.19
N VAL A 31 -3.90 6.60 -15.39
CA VAL A 31 -3.45 6.24 -16.75
C VAL A 31 -3.85 4.81 -17.10
N GLU A 32 -3.66 3.87 -16.19
CA GLU A 32 -4.00 2.45 -16.38
C GLU A 32 -5.46 2.25 -16.80
N PRO A 33 -6.49 2.86 -16.16
CA PRO A 33 -7.88 2.57 -16.50
C PRO A 33 -8.28 2.96 -17.91
N TYR A 34 -7.55 3.90 -18.52
CA TYR A 34 -7.86 4.39 -19.87
C TYR A 34 -7.00 3.74 -20.95
N ARG A 35 -5.83 3.19 -20.59
CA ARG A 35 -4.85 2.60 -21.52
C ARG A 35 -4.55 3.49 -22.73
N LYS A 36 -4.45 4.80 -22.49
CA LYS A 36 -4.17 5.81 -23.50
C LYS A 36 -2.88 6.58 -23.18
N PRO A 37 -2.11 7.01 -24.19
CA PRO A 37 -0.93 7.84 -23.97
C PRO A 37 -1.29 9.16 -23.26
N VAL A 38 -0.46 9.58 -22.30
CA VAL A 38 -0.65 10.83 -21.55
C VAL A 38 0.49 11.82 -21.80
N ARG A 39 0.14 13.10 -21.99
CA ARG A 39 1.14 14.17 -22.17
C ARG A 39 1.98 14.39 -20.91
N THR A 40 3.25 14.72 -21.09
CA THR A 40 4.15 15.10 -19.99
C THR A 40 3.56 16.21 -19.10
N SER A 41 2.88 17.20 -19.70
CA SER A 41 2.25 18.32 -18.98
C SER A 41 1.18 17.88 -17.99
N ALA A 42 0.39 16.85 -18.31
CA ALA A 42 -0.63 16.31 -17.41
C ALA A 42 -0.02 15.59 -16.20
N LEU A 43 1.04 14.81 -16.41
CA LEU A 43 1.79 14.19 -15.31
C LEU A 43 2.43 15.24 -14.39
N LEU A 44 2.99 16.31 -14.96
CA LEU A 44 3.54 17.43 -14.19
C LEU A 44 2.44 18.17 -13.41
N TYR A 45 1.24 18.31 -13.97
CA TYR A 45 0.10 18.93 -13.30
C TYR A 45 -0.30 18.14 -12.05
N ALA A 46 -0.50 16.83 -12.16
CA ALA A 46 -0.85 15.98 -11.01
C ALA A 46 0.24 16.01 -9.92
N LEU A 47 1.51 15.88 -10.30
CA LEU A 47 2.63 15.92 -9.34
C LEU A 47 2.78 17.29 -8.68
N LYS A 48 2.48 18.39 -9.38
CA LYS A 48 2.45 19.73 -8.79
C LYS A 48 1.33 19.84 -7.74
N GLY A 49 0.16 19.27 -8.01
CA GLY A 49 -0.95 19.20 -7.04
C GLY A 49 -0.54 18.49 -5.74
N LEU A 50 0.32 17.48 -5.83
CA LEU A 50 0.94 16.79 -4.70
C LEU A 50 2.15 17.52 -4.07
N GLY A 51 2.45 18.74 -4.52
CA GLY A 51 3.53 19.57 -3.97
C GLY A 51 4.92 19.34 -4.56
N PHE A 52 5.07 18.52 -5.61
CA PHE A 52 6.36 18.30 -6.25
C PHE A 52 6.69 19.36 -7.32
N GLY A 53 7.87 19.96 -7.22
CA GLY A 53 8.37 20.92 -8.19
C GLY A 53 8.73 20.29 -9.54
N ALA A 54 8.67 21.08 -10.62
CA ALA A 54 8.83 20.60 -11.99
C ALA A 54 10.12 19.82 -12.26
N ALA A 55 11.25 20.22 -11.65
CA ALA A 55 12.53 19.52 -11.81
C ALA A 55 12.49 18.10 -11.23
N ALA A 56 11.98 17.95 -9.99
CA ALA A 56 11.82 16.65 -9.35
C ALA A 56 10.83 15.75 -10.11
N SER A 57 9.73 16.32 -10.60
CA SER A 57 8.72 15.62 -11.38
C SER A 57 9.28 15.11 -12.71
N ARG A 58 10.03 15.93 -13.46
CA ARG A 58 10.69 15.48 -14.71
C ARG A 58 11.72 14.39 -14.46
N GLN A 59 12.49 14.50 -13.37
CA GLN A 59 13.44 13.47 -12.99
C GLN A 59 12.74 12.16 -12.63
N ALA A 60 11.59 12.22 -11.93
CA ALA A 60 10.77 11.05 -11.64
C ALA A 60 10.26 10.38 -12.92
N ILE A 61 9.70 11.15 -13.86
CA ILE A 61 9.25 10.65 -15.17
C ILE A 61 10.40 9.95 -15.92
N ALA A 62 11.55 10.60 -16.02
CA ALA A 62 12.72 10.01 -16.67
C ALA A 62 13.17 8.70 -16.01
N ARG A 63 13.17 8.62 -14.68
CA ARG A 63 13.52 7.39 -13.94
C ARG A 63 12.50 6.27 -14.13
N VAL A 64 11.21 6.60 -14.16
CA VAL A 64 10.14 5.62 -14.40
C VAL A 64 10.21 5.09 -15.83
N GLY A 65 10.49 5.96 -16.81
CA GLY A 65 10.77 5.54 -18.18
C GLY A 65 12.01 4.67 -18.30
N ALA A 66 13.12 5.04 -17.65
CA ALA A 66 14.34 4.24 -17.62
C ALA A 66 14.15 2.86 -16.94
N SER A 67 13.18 2.71 -16.04
CA SER A 67 12.81 1.41 -15.48
C SER A 67 11.89 0.56 -16.36
N GLY A 68 11.51 1.04 -17.55
CA GLY A 68 10.67 0.30 -18.49
C GLY A 68 9.18 0.28 -18.15
N LEU A 69 8.71 1.13 -17.23
CA LEU A 69 7.28 1.20 -16.88
C LEU A 69 6.49 2.09 -17.83
N ILE A 70 7.14 3.08 -18.43
CA ILE A 70 6.55 3.96 -19.45
C ILE A 70 7.48 4.10 -20.64
N GLU A 71 6.90 4.25 -21.81
CA GLU A 71 7.61 4.53 -23.05
C GLU A 71 7.20 5.88 -23.62
N ALA A 72 8.18 6.58 -24.20
CA ALA A 72 7.99 7.92 -24.75
C ALA A 72 7.63 7.85 -26.23
N GLU A 73 6.55 8.52 -26.61
CA GLU A 73 6.18 8.78 -27.99
C GLU A 73 6.27 10.29 -28.26
N ARG A 74 6.94 10.67 -29.35
CA ARG A 74 6.97 12.07 -29.78
C ARG A 74 5.74 12.37 -30.62
N ASP A 75 4.96 13.35 -30.17
CA ASP A 75 3.82 13.89 -30.90
C ASP A 75 4.07 15.39 -31.15
N GLY A 76 4.61 15.69 -32.33
CA GLY A 76 5.03 17.04 -32.71
C GLY A 76 6.08 17.63 -31.76
N ARG A 77 5.68 18.65 -30.99
CA ARG A 77 6.54 19.33 -29.99
C ARG A 77 6.39 18.77 -28.59
N GLU A 78 5.46 17.84 -28.38
CA GLU A 78 5.16 17.26 -27.09
C GLU A 78 5.66 15.82 -26.99
N THR A 79 5.79 15.34 -25.76
CA THR A 79 6.08 13.93 -25.47
C THR A 79 4.90 13.36 -24.72
N LYS A 80 4.32 12.31 -25.30
CA LYS A 80 3.31 11.44 -24.71
C LYS A 80 3.99 10.22 -24.10
N TRP A 81 3.38 9.67 -23.06
CA TRP A 81 3.88 8.52 -22.34
C TRP A 81 2.80 7.45 -22.32
N SER A 82 3.15 6.25 -22.75
CA SER A 82 2.29 5.06 -22.67
C SER A 82 2.82 4.14 -21.59
N LEU A 83 1.94 3.43 -20.89
CA LEU A 83 2.35 2.31 -20.04
C LEU A 83 2.85 1.19 -20.94
N THR A 84 3.90 0.49 -20.52
CA THR A 84 4.33 -0.73 -21.20
C THR A 84 3.41 -1.89 -20.83
N GLU A 85 3.41 -2.97 -21.61
CA GLU A 85 2.62 -4.17 -21.30
C GLU A 85 2.98 -4.76 -19.92
N GLN A 86 4.26 -4.71 -19.55
CA GLN A 86 4.71 -5.09 -18.22
C GLN A 86 4.11 -4.21 -17.12
N ALA A 87 4.00 -2.90 -17.35
CA ALA A 87 3.39 -1.99 -16.40
C ALA A 87 1.88 -2.22 -16.26
N HIS A 88 1.18 -2.51 -17.37
CA HIS A 88 -0.23 -2.89 -17.35
C HIS A 88 -0.48 -4.11 -16.45
N GLN A 89 0.35 -5.15 -16.58
CA GLN A 89 0.28 -6.35 -15.73
C GLN A 89 0.57 -6.01 -14.26
N LEU A 90 1.65 -5.26 -14.02
CA LEU A 90 2.05 -4.85 -12.67
C LEU A 90 0.97 -4.01 -11.96
N PHE A 91 0.34 -3.06 -12.66
CA PHE A 91 -0.73 -2.25 -12.07
C PHE A 91 -2.00 -3.05 -11.86
N THR A 92 -2.33 -3.98 -12.75
CA THR A 92 -3.48 -4.88 -12.54
C THR A 92 -3.28 -5.73 -11.29
N GLU A 93 -2.12 -6.37 -11.15
CA GLU A 93 -1.76 -7.18 -9.96
C GLU A 93 -1.60 -6.32 -8.70
N GLY A 94 -0.96 -5.16 -8.82
CA GLY A 94 -0.68 -4.24 -7.73
C GLY A 94 -1.94 -3.56 -7.18
N VAL A 95 -2.87 -3.17 -8.04
CA VAL A 95 -4.19 -2.67 -7.63
C VAL A 95 -4.93 -3.76 -6.89
N THR A 96 -4.95 -5.02 -7.35
CA THR A 96 -5.57 -6.12 -6.57
C THR A 96 -4.93 -6.27 -5.18
N ARG A 97 -3.61 -6.04 -5.05
CA ARG A 97 -2.93 -6.11 -3.75
C ARG A 97 -3.17 -4.88 -2.86
N VAL A 98 -3.45 -3.69 -3.39
CA VAL A 98 -3.68 -2.45 -2.61
C VAL A 98 -5.17 -2.13 -2.43
N PHE A 99 -6.01 -2.53 -3.37
CA PHE A 99 -7.47 -2.42 -3.37
C PHE A 99 -8.01 -3.72 -3.97
N PRO A 100 -8.01 -4.81 -3.19
CA PRO A 100 -8.64 -6.05 -3.65
C PRO A 100 -10.10 -5.72 -3.94
N ASP A 101 -10.63 -6.22 -5.05
CA ASP A 101 -12.07 -6.16 -5.24
C ASP A 101 -12.71 -6.90 -4.06
N ASP A 102 -13.65 -6.26 -3.37
CA ASP A 102 -14.48 -6.91 -2.33
C ASP A 102 -15.21 -8.15 -2.90
N ALA A 103 -15.30 -8.25 -4.23
CA ALA A 103 -15.79 -9.43 -4.97
C ALA A 103 -14.89 -10.67 -4.84
N SER A 104 -13.62 -10.51 -4.48
CA SER A 104 -12.72 -11.60 -4.05
C SER A 104 -13.00 -12.06 -2.62
N GLY A 105 -14.01 -11.46 -1.96
CA GLY A 105 -14.55 -11.80 -0.64
C GLY A 105 -15.22 -13.18 -0.60
N GLY A 106 -14.52 -14.20 -1.10
CA GLY A 106 -14.73 -15.56 -0.64
C GLY A 106 -14.62 -15.53 0.87
N ARG A 107 -15.69 -15.95 1.55
CA ARG A 107 -15.69 -16.16 2.99
C ARG A 107 -14.44 -16.99 3.32
N TRP A 108 -13.57 -16.43 4.16
CA TRP A 108 -12.33 -17.09 4.54
C TRP A 108 -12.61 -18.53 4.96
N ASP A 109 -11.84 -19.46 4.41
CA ASP A 109 -12.10 -20.90 4.46
C ASP A 109 -11.63 -21.56 5.77
N GLY A 110 -11.18 -20.75 6.74
CA GLY A 110 -10.71 -21.21 8.03
C GLY A 110 -9.28 -21.76 8.01
N ARG A 111 -8.54 -21.65 6.91
CA ARG A 111 -7.16 -22.13 6.82
C ARG A 111 -6.15 -21.02 7.09
N TRP A 112 -5.10 -21.41 7.78
CA TRP A 112 -3.94 -20.60 8.11
C TRP A 112 -2.72 -21.19 7.42
N LEU A 113 -1.87 -20.32 6.88
CA LEU A 113 -0.49 -20.64 6.60
C LEU A 113 0.33 -20.35 7.86
N VAL A 114 1.03 -21.37 8.36
CA VAL A 114 1.88 -21.33 9.55
C VAL A 114 3.31 -21.65 9.15
N ILE A 115 4.24 -20.76 9.51
CA ILE A 115 5.67 -20.93 9.27
C ILE A 115 6.40 -20.93 10.60
N ILE A 116 7.17 -21.99 10.84
CA ILE A 116 8.02 -22.14 12.02
C ILE A 116 9.46 -22.00 11.54
N ALA A 117 10.05 -20.83 11.77
CA ALA A 117 11.40 -20.46 11.37
C ALA A 117 12.24 -20.06 12.59
N PRO A 118 12.70 -21.04 13.40
CA PRO A 118 13.58 -20.77 14.54
C PRO A 118 14.92 -20.20 14.05
N ILE A 119 15.24 -18.99 14.52
CA ILE A 119 16.53 -18.33 14.23
C ILE A 119 17.28 -18.17 15.55
N PRO A 120 18.49 -18.75 15.71
CA PRO A 120 19.30 -18.57 16.90
C PRO A 120 19.53 -17.08 17.23
N GLU A 121 19.60 -16.74 18.51
CA GLU A 121 19.77 -15.34 18.94
C GLU A 121 21.01 -14.68 18.33
N SER A 122 22.09 -15.47 18.17
CA SER A 122 23.35 -15.08 17.53
C SER A 122 23.19 -14.56 16.11
N HIS A 123 22.12 -14.94 15.40
CA HIS A 123 21.84 -14.54 14.02
C HIS A 123 20.88 -13.33 13.95
N ARG A 124 21.10 -12.32 14.82
CA ARG A 124 20.22 -11.13 14.96
C ARG A 124 19.95 -10.40 13.64
N ALA A 125 20.95 -10.30 12.76
CA ALA A 125 20.79 -9.62 11.47
C ALA A 125 19.83 -10.37 10.53
N VAL A 126 19.94 -11.69 10.45
CA VAL A 126 19.04 -12.55 9.66
C VAL A 126 17.64 -12.49 10.23
N ARG A 127 17.50 -12.59 11.55
CA ARG A 127 16.21 -12.44 12.25
C ARG A 127 15.54 -11.11 11.92
N LYS A 128 16.27 -9.99 12.00
CA LYS A 128 15.72 -8.66 11.66
C LYS A 128 15.21 -8.60 10.22
N LYS A 129 15.93 -9.20 9.26
CA LYS A 129 15.53 -9.25 7.85
C LYS A 129 14.28 -10.11 7.64
N LEU A 130 14.22 -11.30 8.23
CA LEU A 130 13.03 -12.16 8.13
C LEU A 130 11.81 -11.45 8.72
N TYR A 131 11.95 -10.87 9.92
CA TYR A 131 10.86 -10.15 10.58
C TYR A 131 10.34 -8.99 9.73
N ALA A 132 11.23 -8.26 9.05
CA ALA A 132 10.84 -7.20 8.14
C ALA A 132 10.11 -7.74 6.91
N ALA A 133 10.62 -8.81 6.28
CA ALA A 133 10.02 -9.42 5.09
C ALA A 133 8.64 -10.02 5.39
N PHE A 134 8.48 -10.69 6.53
CA PHE A 134 7.21 -11.34 6.89
C PHE A 134 6.16 -10.34 7.33
N ARG A 135 6.54 -9.27 8.05
CA ARG A 135 5.63 -8.14 8.32
C ARG A 135 5.20 -7.44 7.04
N TRP A 136 6.12 -7.27 6.09
CA TRP A 136 5.82 -6.74 4.77
C TRP A 136 4.83 -7.61 4.00
N ALA A 137 4.97 -8.93 4.11
CA ALA A 137 4.01 -9.90 3.60
C ALA A 137 2.76 -10.06 4.51
N GLY A 138 2.58 -9.20 5.51
CA GLY A 138 1.43 -9.18 6.42
C GLY A 138 1.26 -10.41 7.33
N PHE A 139 2.31 -11.20 7.55
CA PHE A 139 2.32 -12.26 8.56
C PHE A 139 2.34 -11.67 9.97
N GLY A 140 1.60 -12.29 10.86
CA GLY A 140 1.64 -12.01 12.29
C GLY A 140 2.60 -12.94 13.03
N ASN A 141 3.06 -12.51 14.20
CA ASN A 141 4.06 -13.23 14.98
C ASN A 141 3.55 -13.51 16.42
N PRO A 142 2.76 -14.58 16.63
CA PRO A 142 2.17 -14.88 17.93
C PRO A 142 3.20 -15.30 18.98
N SER A 143 4.35 -15.81 18.55
CA SER A 143 5.47 -16.17 19.41
C SER A 143 6.79 -16.15 18.63
N PRO A 144 7.95 -16.04 19.31
CA PRO A 144 9.25 -16.02 18.63
C PRO A 144 9.45 -17.21 17.69
N GLY A 145 9.76 -16.94 16.43
CA GLY A 145 9.99 -17.97 15.40
C GLY A 145 8.74 -18.59 14.80
N VAL A 146 7.53 -18.22 15.23
CA VAL A 146 6.26 -18.68 14.63
C VAL A 146 5.58 -17.54 13.90
N TRP A 147 5.15 -17.80 12.68
CA TRP A 147 4.49 -16.82 11.82
C TRP A 147 3.21 -17.38 11.25
N VAL A 148 2.17 -16.56 11.22
CA VAL A 148 0.84 -16.99 10.78
C VAL A 148 0.21 -15.96 9.85
N THR A 149 -0.59 -16.43 8.90
CA THR A 149 -1.45 -15.58 8.07
C THR A 149 -2.68 -16.37 7.62
N PRO A 150 -3.87 -15.74 7.55
CA PRO A 150 -5.05 -16.36 6.93
C PRO A 150 -4.96 -16.36 5.38
N HIS A 151 -3.97 -15.67 4.81
CA HIS A 151 -3.76 -15.54 3.36
C HIS A 151 -2.79 -16.61 2.85
N ILE A 152 -3.31 -17.80 2.55
CA ILE A 152 -2.50 -18.96 2.15
C ILE A 152 -1.76 -18.76 0.82
N ASP A 153 -2.24 -17.86 -0.04
CA ASP A 153 -1.62 -17.46 -1.30
C ASP A 153 -0.23 -16.80 -1.12
N ARG A 154 0.06 -16.32 0.10
CA ARG A 154 1.36 -15.72 0.46
C ARG A 154 2.49 -16.73 0.68
N GLU A 155 2.23 -18.02 0.50
CA GLU A 155 3.24 -19.08 0.63
C GLU A 155 4.46 -18.83 -0.28
N SER A 156 4.22 -18.45 -1.54
CA SER A 156 5.29 -18.19 -2.51
C SER A 156 6.21 -17.03 -2.09
N GLU A 157 5.62 -15.94 -1.59
CA GLU A 157 6.36 -14.77 -1.07
C GLU A 157 7.20 -15.14 0.15
N ALA A 158 6.63 -15.93 1.06
CA ALA A 158 7.35 -16.42 2.23
C ALA A 158 8.52 -17.35 1.84
N ALA A 159 8.29 -18.27 0.91
CA ALA A 159 9.32 -19.19 0.42
C ALA A 159 10.52 -18.44 -0.17
N ALA A 160 10.28 -17.42 -1.01
CA ALA A 160 11.34 -16.59 -1.58
C ALA A 160 12.14 -15.85 -0.49
N ALA A 161 11.47 -15.31 0.53
CA ALA A 161 12.14 -14.65 1.65
C ALA A 161 13.00 -15.63 2.48
N ILE A 162 12.48 -16.82 2.79
CA ILE A 162 13.19 -17.88 3.51
C ILE A 162 14.45 -18.32 2.75
N GLU A 163 14.31 -18.58 1.44
CA GLU A 163 15.40 -19.01 0.58
C GLU A 163 16.50 -17.95 0.49
N SER A 164 16.12 -16.68 0.25
CA SER A 164 17.07 -15.56 0.14
C SER A 164 17.92 -15.34 1.40
N LEU A 165 17.43 -15.82 2.56
CA LEU A 165 18.09 -15.72 3.85
C LEU A 165 18.80 -17.01 4.27
N GLY A 166 18.75 -18.07 3.45
CA GLY A 166 19.38 -19.36 3.72
C GLY A 166 18.72 -20.12 4.88
N LEU A 167 17.42 -19.93 5.09
CA LEU A 167 16.68 -20.49 6.23
C LEU A 167 15.91 -21.78 5.91
N THR A 168 15.93 -22.23 4.66
CA THR A 168 15.13 -23.36 4.15
C THR A 168 15.31 -24.63 4.99
N SER A 169 16.55 -24.99 5.34
CA SER A 169 16.84 -26.24 6.06
C SER A 169 16.30 -26.28 7.49
N ASN A 170 15.95 -25.12 8.06
CA ASN A 170 15.55 -24.98 9.46
C ASN A 170 14.12 -24.44 9.58
N THR A 171 13.35 -24.41 8.49
CA THR A 171 12.00 -23.88 8.45
C THR A 171 10.99 -24.98 8.17
N MET A 172 9.89 -24.98 8.91
CA MET A 172 8.73 -25.83 8.64
C MET A 172 7.54 -24.97 8.24
N SER A 173 6.72 -25.44 7.29
CA SER A 173 5.52 -24.75 6.83
C SER A 173 4.33 -25.71 6.80
N PHE A 174 3.16 -25.23 7.23
CA PHE A 174 1.92 -25.98 7.25
C PHE A 174 0.76 -25.10 6.81
N ILE A 175 -0.20 -25.68 6.08
CA ILE A 175 -1.50 -25.07 5.80
C ILE A 175 -2.57 -25.90 6.49
N GLY A 176 -3.40 -25.29 7.32
CA GLY A 176 -4.46 -26.00 8.02
C GLY A 176 -5.34 -25.11 8.89
N SER A 177 -6.37 -25.70 9.48
CA SER A 177 -7.27 -25.00 10.40
C SER A 177 -6.87 -25.21 11.86
N PRO A 178 -7.22 -24.28 12.78
CA PRO A 178 -6.91 -24.44 14.19
C PRO A 178 -7.56 -25.72 14.76
N ALA A 179 -6.79 -26.46 15.54
CA ALA A 179 -7.33 -27.57 16.33
C ALA A 179 -8.06 -27.06 17.58
N SER A 180 -8.87 -27.91 18.22
CA SER A 180 -9.52 -27.57 19.50
C SER A 180 -8.53 -27.44 20.66
N ALA A 181 -7.37 -28.09 20.56
CA ALA A 181 -6.29 -27.97 21.54
C ALA A 181 -5.42 -26.75 21.20
N GLY A 182 -5.41 -25.75 22.08
CA GLY A 182 -4.61 -24.54 21.90
C GLY A 182 -5.35 -23.28 22.33
N ILE A 183 -4.83 -22.13 21.91
CA ILE A 183 -5.49 -20.84 22.11
C ILE A 183 -6.64 -20.67 21.10
N PRO A 184 -7.73 -19.99 21.47
CA PRO A 184 -8.78 -19.63 20.53
C PRO A 184 -8.26 -18.74 19.39
N GLU A 185 -8.93 -18.78 18.25
CA GLU A 185 -8.55 -18.02 17.05
C GLU A 185 -8.48 -16.49 17.29
N GLY A 186 -9.42 -15.94 18.05
CA GLY A 186 -9.38 -14.51 18.41
C GLY A 186 -8.13 -14.13 19.22
N GLU A 187 -7.67 -15.03 20.09
CA GLU A 187 -6.43 -14.82 20.85
C GLU A 187 -5.19 -14.98 19.97
N LEU A 188 -5.21 -15.92 19.00
CA LEU A 188 -4.16 -16.04 17.99
C LEU A 188 -4.00 -14.74 17.22
N VAL A 189 -5.11 -14.13 16.78
CA VAL A 189 -5.10 -12.83 16.09
C VAL A 189 -4.50 -11.74 16.97
N GLN A 190 -4.96 -11.58 18.21
CA GLN A 190 -4.47 -10.54 19.14
C GLN A 190 -2.98 -10.68 19.46
N ARG A 191 -2.45 -11.91 19.56
CA ARG A 191 -1.02 -12.14 19.79
C ARG A 191 -0.18 -11.89 18.54
N SER A 192 -0.78 -12.03 17.35
CA SER A 192 -0.09 -12.01 16.07
C SER A 192 0.11 -10.60 15.52
N TRP A 193 -0.83 -9.69 15.77
CA TRP A 193 -0.83 -8.32 15.26
C TRP A 193 -1.23 -7.31 16.33
N ASP A 194 -0.61 -6.13 16.27
CA ASP A 194 -1.03 -4.96 17.05
C ASP A 194 -2.16 -4.25 16.30
N LEU A 195 -3.37 -4.80 16.37
CA LEU A 195 -4.53 -4.27 15.65
C LEU A 195 -4.98 -2.91 16.20
N ASP A 196 -4.72 -2.62 17.47
CA ASP A 196 -5.04 -1.32 18.07
C ASP A 196 -4.21 -0.22 17.41
N MET A 197 -2.89 -0.42 17.27
CA MET A 197 -2.01 0.49 16.52
C MET A 197 -2.48 0.69 15.07
N VAL A 198 -2.94 -0.37 14.40
CA VAL A 198 -3.47 -0.26 13.02
C VAL A 198 -4.78 0.55 13.01
N GLY A 199 -5.66 0.32 13.98
CA GLY A 199 -6.93 1.03 14.12
C GLY A 199 -6.76 2.52 14.40
N ASP A 200 -5.82 2.87 15.27
CA ASP A 200 -5.45 4.25 15.57
C ASP A 200 -4.91 4.97 14.32
N ALA A 201 -4.05 4.31 13.54
CA ALA A 201 -3.54 4.87 12.29
C ALA A 201 -4.64 5.14 11.27
N TYR A 202 -5.61 4.22 11.12
CA TYR A 202 -6.77 4.45 10.25
C TYR A 202 -7.68 5.56 10.78
N THR A 203 -7.83 5.69 12.09
CA THR A 203 -8.63 6.76 12.71
C THR A 203 -7.99 8.13 12.48
N GLU A 204 -6.68 8.26 12.65
CA GLU A 204 -5.94 9.49 12.32
C GLU A 204 -6.07 9.83 10.83
N LEU A 205 -5.94 8.81 9.98
CA LEU A 205 -6.09 8.96 8.53
C LEU A 205 -7.50 9.44 8.17
N LEU A 206 -8.54 8.82 8.74
CA LEU A 206 -9.92 9.22 8.53
C LEU A 206 -10.15 10.67 8.95
N ALA A 207 -9.65 11.08 10.12
CA ALA A 207 -9.79 12.45 10.61
C ALA A 207 -9.20 13.51 9.67
N ARG A 208 -8.21 13.14 8.85
CA ARG A 208 -7.60 14.03 7.83
C ARG A 208 -8.48 14.24 6.59
N PHE A 209 -9.30 13.25 6.24
CA PHE A 209 -10.01 13.19 4.96
C PHE A 209 -11.53 13.31 5.08
N ASP A 210 -12.11 12.85 6.19
CA ASP A 210 -13.56 12.89 6.38
C ASP A 210 -14.06 14.34 6.48
N GLY A 211 -15.23 14.58 5.90
CA GLY A 211 -15.85 15.92 5.84
C GLY A 211 -15.19 16.91 4.89
N ARG A 212 -14.16 16.53 4.11
CA ARG A 212 -13.64 17.39 3.04
C ARG A 212 -14.71 17.65 1.97
N VAL A 213 -14.85 18.91 1.59
CA VAL A 213 -15.73 19.36 0.50
C VAL A 213 -14.86 20.03 -0.56
N PHE A 214 -15.06 19.64 -1.82
CA PHE A 214 -14.32 20.20 -2.96
C PHE A 214 -15.19 21.22 -3.69
N THR A 215 -14.61 22.37 -3.99
CA THR A 215 -15.26 23.45 -4.74
C THR A 215 -14.89 23.42 -6.23
N SER A 216 -13.91 22.59 -6.61
CA SER A 216 -13.46 22.42 -8.00
C SER A 216 -12.99 20.98 -8.28
N GLY A 217 -12.91 20.63 -9.57
CA GLY A 217 -12.33 19.35 -10.01
C GLY A 217 -10.84 19.21 -9.68
N GLU A 218 -10.10 20.32 -9.64
CA GLU A 218 -8.68 20.32 -9.25
C GLU A 218 -8.51 19.90 -7.79
N GLU A 219 -9.32 20.46 -6.90
CA GLU A 219 -9.32 20.09 -5.48
C GLU A 219 -9.70 18.62 -5.28
N ALA A 220 -10.70 18.13 -6.01
CA ALA A 220 -11.10 16.72 -5.97
C ALA A 220 -9.98 15.79 -6.45
N LEU A 221 -9.30 16.12 -7.55
CA LEU A 221 -8.16 15.35 -8.05
C LEU A 221 -7.01 15.29 -7.03
N VAL A 222 -6.63 16.44 -6.46
CA VAL A 222 -5.53 16.50 -5.49
C VAL A 222 -5.89 15.74 -4.22
N ALA A 223 -7.08 15.93 -3.67
CA ALA A 223 -7.51 15.23 -2.47
C ALA A 223 -7.60 13.70 -2.68
N HIS A 224 -8.06 13.26 -3.85
CA HIS A 224 -8.05 11.85 -4.23
C HIS A 224 -6.63 11.28 -4.27
N LEU A 225 -5.70 11.98 -4.91
CA LEU A 225 -4.30 11.57 -4.95
C LEU A 225 -3.66 11.52 -3.55
N GLU A 226 -3.97 12.47 -2.68
CA GLU A 226 -3.51 12.46 -1.28
C GLU A 226 -4.06 11.27 -0.51
N LEU A 227 -5.36 10.97 -0.67
CA LEU A 227 -6.01 9.82 -0.04
C LEU A 227 -5.38 8.52 -0.52
N MET A 228 -5.17 8.37 -1.83
CA MET A 228 -4.53 7.21 -2.44
C MET A 228 -3.10 7.02 -1.97
N ASP A 229 -2.31 8.09 -1.89
CA ASP A 229 -0.94 8.02 -1.39
C ASP A 229 -0.90 7.58 0.08
N ALA A 230 -1.84 8.08 0.89
CA ALA A 230 -1.92 7.72 2.30
C ALA A 230 -2.41 6.27 2.49
N LEU A 231 -3.44 5.83 1.77
CA LEU A 231 -3.93 4.45 1.79
C LEU A 231 -2.87 3.45 1.31
N ARG A 232 -2.04 3.81 0.33
CA ARG A 232 -0.93 2.96 -0.12
C ARG A 232 0.15 2.73 0.95
N GLN A 233 0.22 3.58 1.96
CA GLN A 233 1.15 3.43 3.08
C GLN A 233 0.57 2.56 4.21
N THR A 234 -0.74 2.27 4.22
CA THR A 234 -1.36 1.46 5.27
C THR A 234 -1.05 -0.05 5.20
N PRO A 235 -0.82 -0.70 4.04
CA PRO A 235 -0.43 -2.11 3.96
C PRO A 235 0.87 -2.46 4.68
N TYR A 236 1.71 -1.48 5.00
CA TYR A 236 2.91 -1.70 5.83
C TYR A 236 2.54 -2.13 7.26
N MET A 237 1.31 -1.85 7.71
CA MET A 237 0.82 -2.13 9.05
C MET A 237 -0.41 -3.05 9.05
N ASP A 238 -1.28 -2.92 8.04
CA ASP A 238 -2.54 -3.66 7.98
C ASP A 238 -2.37 -5.05 7.35
N PRO A 239 -2.55 -6.14 8.13
CA PRO A 239 -2.49 -7.51 7.61
C PRO A 239 -3.66 -7.90 6.70
N ARG A 240 -4.73 -7.07 6.66
CA ARG A 240 -5.98 -7.29 5.94
C ARG A 240 -6.64 -8.60 6.31
N LEU A 241 -6.81 -8.82 7.60
CA LEU A 241 -7.46 -10.05 8.06
C LEU A 241 -8.91 -10.08 7.54
N PRO A 242 -9.44 -11.25 7.19
CA PRO A 242 -10.86 -11.45 6.97
C PRO A 242 -11.70 -10.87 8.11
N GLU A 243 -12.81 -10.19 7.78
CA GLU A 243 -13.66 -9.52 8.78
C GLU A 243 -14.16 -10.46 9.88
N VAL A 244 -14.35 -11.75 9.57
CA VAL A 244 -14.74 -12.79 10.55
C VAL A 244 -13.71 -12.96 11.67
N LEU A 245 -12.44 -12.62 11.43
CA LEU A 245 -11.36 -12.61 12.41
C LEU A 245 -11.28 -11.28 13.20
N LEU A 246 -12.11 -10.30 12.87
CA LEU A 246 -12.10 -8.93 13.39
C LEU A 246 -13.44 -8.51 14.05
N PRO A 247 -14.17 -9.39 14.78
CA PRO A 247 -15.57 -9.13 15.16
C PRO A 247 -15.78 -7.89 16.04
N ASN A 248 -14.74 -7.44 16.76
CA ASN A 248 -14.80 -6.29 17.67
C ASN A 248 -13.73 -5.23 17.36
N TRP A 249 -13.08 -5.29 16.20
CA TRP A 249 -12.01 -4.34 15.89
C TRP A 249 -12.58 -2.98 15.48
N SER A 250 -12.24 -1.94 16.23
CA SER A 250 -12.73 -0.56 16.03
C SER A 250 -12.29 0.05 14.69
N GLY A 251 -11.19 -0.44 14.10
CA GLY A 251 -10.66 0.06 12.83
C GLY A 251 -11.54 -0.23 11.61
N LEU A 252 -12.44 -1.22 11.65
CA LEU A 252 -13.28 -1.59 10.52
C LEU A 252 -14.12 -0.41 10.00
N GLY A 253 -14.68 0.38 10.91
CA GLY A 253 -15.48 1.55 10.53
C GLY A 253 -14.66 2.62 9.80
N ALA A 254 -13.42 2.86 10.25
CA ALA A 254 -12.53 3.83 9.63
C ALA A 254 -12.04 3.37 8.26
N VAL A 255 -11.66 2.09 8.13
CA VAL A 255 -11.28 1.48 6.85
C VAL A 255 -12.43 1.61 5.84
N LYS A 256 -13.64 1.18 6.23
CA LYS A 256 -14.82 1.25 5.38
C LYS A 256 -15.12 2.69 4.95
N ARG A 257 -15.10 3.64 5.88
CA ARG A 257 -15.37 5.04 5.54
C ARG A 257 -14.32 5.63 4.59
N LEU A 258 -13.04 5.27 4.74
CA LEU A 258 -11.99 5.69 3.80
C LEU A 258 -12.17 5.08 2.39
N GLN A 259 -12.63 3.84 2.31
CA GLN A 259 -13.00 3.21 1.03
C GLN A 259 -14.20 3.91 0.40
N ASP A 260 -15.23 4.24 1.19
CA ASP A 260 -16.40 5.00 0.73
C ASP A 260 -15.98 6.38 0.21
N LEU A 261 -15.16 7.12 0.96
CA LEU A 261 -14.62 8.43 0.53
C LEU A 261 -13.87 8.31 -0.80
N ARG A 262 -13.02 7.28 -0.96
CA ARG A 262 -12.34 7.03 -2.24
C ARG A 262 -13.36 6.83 -3.36
N ALA A 263 -14.35 5.96 -3.16
CA ALA A 263 -15.37 5.68 -4.17
C ALA A 263 -16.22 6.91 -4.52
N GLU A 264 -16.57 7.73 -3.52
CA GLU A 264 -17.30 8.99 -3.68
C GLU A 264 -16.48 10.02 -4.49
N TRP A 265 -15.16 10.08 -4.30
CA TRP A 265 -14.29 11.10 -4.91
C TRP A 265 -13.80 10.71 -6.31
N THR A 266 -13.72 9.40 -6.60
CA THR A 266 -13.27 8.84 -7.88
C THR A 266 -13.92 9.54 -9.10
N PRO A 267 -15.26 9.68 -9.21
CA PRO A 267 -15.87 10.24 -10.42
C PRO A 267 -15.42 11.68 -10.71
N ALA A 268 -15.37 12.54 -9.68
CA ALA A 268 -14.98 13.94 -9.82
C ALA A 268 -13.48 14.07 -10.14
N ALA A 269 -12.63 13.29 -9.46
CA ALA A 269 -11.20 13.25 -9.71
C ALA A 269 -10.88 12.79 -11.14
N HIS A 270 -11.53 11.71 -11.61
CA HIS A 270 -11.35 11.18 -12.96
C HIS A 270 -11.88 12.14 -14.03
N ALA A 271 -13.03 12.78 -13.81
CA ALA A 271 -13.56 13.77 -14.75
C ALA A 271 -12.58 14.95 -14.94
N HIS A 272 -12.00 15.45 -13.85
CA HIS A 272 -10.99 16.51 -13.92
C HIS A 272 -9.69 16.03 -14.57
N TRP A 273 -9.24 14.82 -14.25
CA TRP A 273 -8.08 14.22 -14.88
C TRP A 273 -8.25 14.12 -16.40
N LEU A 274 -9.40 13.64 -16.89
CA LEU A 274 -9.69 13.54 -18.33
C LEU A 274 -9.59 14.90 -19.03
N HIS A 275 -10.06 15.97 -18.38
CA HIS A 275 -9.93 17.33 -18.88
C HIS A 275 -8.46 17.79 -19.01
N VAL A 276 -7.63 17.44 -18.03
CA VAL A 276 -6.19 17.79 -18.00
C VAL A 276 -5.38 16.93 -18.97
N ALA A 277 -5.62 15.62 -18.99
CA ALA A 277 -4.90 14.65 -19.81
C ALA A 277 -5.17 14.87 -21.31
N ARG A 278 -6.39 15.31 -21.65
CA ARG A 278 -6.85 15.50 -23.03
C ARG A 278 -6.52 14.28 -23.87
N PHE A 279 -7.03 13.12 -23.46
CA PHE A 279 -6.90 11.90 -24.26
C PHE A 279 -7.56 12.15 -25.61
N ASP A 280 -6.74 12.19 -26.65
CA ASP A 280 -7.23 12.29 -28.03
C ASP A 280 -8.00 11.01 -28.43
#